data_AF-A0A7J9LQF6-F1
#
_entry.id   AF-A0A7J9LQF6-F1
#
_cell.length_a   1.000
_cell.length_b   1.000
_cell.length_c   1.000
_cell.angle_alpha   90.00
_cell.angle_beta   90.00
_cell.angle_gamma   90.00
#
_symmetry.space_group_name_H-M   'P 1'
#
loop_
_entity.id
_entity.type
_entity.pdbx_description
1 polymer ?
#
loop_
_entity_poly.entity_id
_entity_poly.type
_entity_poly.pdbx_seq_one_letter_code
_entity_poly.pdbx_strand_id
1 'polypeptide(L)'
;TGGEESILKNNKAVSQEVHSATPIGDEDQFEPVSLENQDKAAGEFQDDQVDSNRSSSSDYQRQFSVMEYDSSSMSGPQHDSSASSPGPERQTDYQIKQSISETGLDSVFYADSRGSPLGSPTTSKPKAAMPNVSPELLHLVDSAIMGKSEGLDKLKNIVSGAETFESVEDMESIPFLVVDSLIATMGGVESFEENEDDNPPSVMLNSRAAIVAGELIPWLPWEGDSDILMSARTRMVRGLLVILRACTRNRAMCSTAGLLGVLLRSAENIFAQDVGSIEPMKWDGTPLCYCIQHLAGHSLSVSDLHRWLQVITKTLTTIWAPRLMLALEKAVSGKESRGPACTFEFDGESSGLLGPGESRWPFTNGYAFSTWIYIESFADTLNAATAAAAIAAAAAAKSGKSSAMSAAAAASALAGEGTAHMPRLFSFLSADNQGIEAYFHAQFLVVECVSGKGKKASLHFTHAFKPQCWYFIGLEHVCKQGLIGKAESELKLYIDGSLYESRPFEFPRISKPLAFCCIGTNPPPTMAGLQRRRRQCPLFAEMGPVYIFKEPIGPERMARMASRGGDMLPSFGNGAGLPWLATNDHVQKMAEESSLLDAEIGGCIHLLYHPCLLSGRFCPDASPSGAAGE
;
A
#
# COMPACT_ATOMS: atom_id res chain seq x y z
N THR A 1 59.21 16.16 -4.41
CA THR A 1 57.91 16.38 -3.76
C THR A 1 57.22 15.03 -3.65
N GLY A 2 57.48 14.17 -2.67
CA GLY A 2 57.76 14.43 -1.25
C GLY A 2 56.42 14.41 -0.48
N GLY A 3 56.18 13.54 0.51
CA GLY A 3 57.04 12.51 1.12
C GLY A 3 56.24 11.47 1.93
N GLU A 4 56.95 10.61 2.66
CA GLU A 4 56.46 9.35 3.27
C GLU A 4 55.86 9.49 4.69
N GLU A 5 55.44 8.34 5.25
CA GLU A 5 54.87 8.10 6.58
C GLU A 5 55.76 8.51 7.78
N SER A 6 55.15 8.76 8.96
CA SER A 6 55.45 7.99 10.20
C SER A 6 54.78 8.49 11.50
N ILE A 7 54.09 7.56 12.18
CA ILE A 7 54.12 7.22 13.63
C ILE A 7 54.76 8.22 14.63
N LEU A 8 54.05 8.66 15.69
CA LEU A 8 54.38 8.41 17.13
C LEU A 8 53.46 9.07 18.20
N LYS A 9 52.91 8.23 19.10
CA LYS A 9 52.82 8.30 20.58
C LYS A 9 52.82 9.63 21.39
N ASN A 10 51.82 9.69 22.30
CA ASN A 10 51.91 9.92 23.77
C ASN A 10 51.93 11.33 24.44
N ASN A 11 50.96 11.46 25.37
CA ASN A 11 51.10 11.74 26.83
C ASN A 11 50.74 13.11 27.47
N LYS A 12 49.99 12.97 28.58
CA LYS A 12 49.85 13.81 29.79
C LYS A 12 49.11 15.17 29.69
N ALA A 13 48.58 15.75 30.78
CA ALA A 13 47.92 15.30 32.04
C ALA A 13 47.78 16.51 32.99
N VAL A 14 46.62 16.73 33.63
CA VAL A 14 46.45 17.66 34.79
C VAL A 14 45.37 17.12 35.74
N SER A 15 45.52 17.38 37.06
CA SER A 15 44.62 16.99 38.17
C SER A 15 43.81 18.21 38.71
N GLN A 16 43.06 18.23 39.83
CA GLN A 16 42.99 17.39 41.03
C GLN A 16 41.69 17.63 41.85
N GLU A 17 41.63 17.00 43.04
CA GLU A 17 40.80 17.32 44.23
C GLU A 17 39.30 17.00 44.13
N VAL A 18 38.72 16.05 44.88
CA VAL A 18 38.69 15.80 46.35
C VAL A 18 38.01 16.93 47.13
N HIS A 19 36.77 16.69 47.58
CA HIS A 19 36.44 16.64 49.02
C HIS A 19 35.05 16.05 49.30
N SER A 20 34.96 15.35 50.42
CA SER A 20 33.80 14.65 50.99
C SER A 20 33.01 15.50 52.00
N ALA A 21 31.70 15.27 52.14
CA ALA A 21 31.03 15.25 53.46
C ALA A 21 29.59 14.71 53.39
N THR A 22 29.27 13.76 54.27
CA THR A 22 27.91 13.42 54.74
C THR A 22 27.83 13.75 56.23
N PRO A 23 26.64 14.08 56.78
CA PRO A 23 26.12 13.37 57.97
C PRO A 23 24.70 12.81 57.69
N ILE A 24 24.32 11.60 58.16
CA ILE A 24 23.88 11.25 59.54
C ILE A 24 22.68 12.11 59.97
N GLY A 25 21.53 11.59 60.41
CA GLY A 25 21.02 10.24 60.69
C GLY A 25 19.50 10.38 61.01
N ASP A 26 18.74 9.46 61.57
CA ASP A 26 18.86 8.03 61.94
C ASP A 26 17.42 7.50 62.16
N GLU A 27 17.23 6.16 62.05
CA GLU A 27 16.22 5.30 62.73
C GLU A 27 14.70 5.66 62.61
N ASP A 28 13.76 4.73 62.45
CA ASP A 28 13.54 3.50 63.22
C ASP A 28 13.07 2.27 62.40
N GLN A 29 13.17 1.08 63.01
CA GLN A 29 12.83 -0.24 62.46
C GLN A 29 11.52 -0.83 63.07
N PHE A 30 11.25 -2.12 62.79
CA PHE A 30 10.22 -3.02 63.36
C PHE A 30 8.78 -2.89 62.83
N GLU A 31 8.02 -3.96 62.56
CA GLU A 31 8.31 -5.40 62.29
C GLU A 31 7.05 -6.02 61.61
N PRO A 32 7.10 -7.23 61.01
CA PRO A 32 5.94 -7.87 60.37
C PRO A 32 5.15 -8.77 61.34
N VAL A 33 3.84 -8.89 61.15
CA VAL A 33 3.02 -9.91 61.86
C VAL A 33 2.07 -10.61 60.90
N SER A 34 2.26 -11.92 60.76
CA SER A 34 1.21 -12.87 60.34
C SER A 34 0.87 -13.74 61.55
N LEU A 35 -0.41 -13.99 61.82
CA LEU A 35 -0.86 -15.11 62.65
C LEU A 35 -2.30 -15.51 62.29
N GLU A 36 -2.60 -16.79 62.45
CA GLU A 36 -3.82 -17.45 61.94
C GLU A 36 -5.00 -17.50 62.95
N ASN A 37 -6.17 -17.89 62.42
CA ASN A 37 -7.23 -18.70 63.05
C ASN A 37 -8.01 -18.15 64.26
N GLN A 38 -9.33 -17.90 64.07
CA GLN A 38 -10.35 -18.63 64.83
C GLN A 38 -11.80 -18.59 64.24
N ASP A 39 -12.24 -19.78 63.86
CA ASP A 39 -13.57 -20.43 63.82
C ASP A 39 -14.91 -19.77 64.31
N LYS A 40 -15.98 -20.25 63.64
CA LYS A 40 -17.36 -20.60 64.10
C LYS A 40 -18.46 -19.53 64.32
N ALA A 41 -19.46 -19.57 63.43
CA ALA A 41 -20.84 -20.06 63.67
C ALA A 41 -21.62 -20.09 62.33
N ALA A 42 -21.94 -21.26 61.74
CA ALA A 42 -23.08 -22.13 62.02
C ALA A 42 -24.42 -21.64 61.41
N GLY A 43 -24.97 -22.44 60.47
CA GLY A 43 -26.20 -22.15 59.71
C GLY A 43 -26.46 -23.20 58.64
N GLU A 44 -26.82 -24.42 59.06
CA GLU A 44 -27.16 -25.54 58.18
C GLU A 44 -28.52 -25.33 57.49
N PHE A 45 -28.70 -25.82 56.26
CA PHE A 45 -29.77 -26.78 55.94
C PHE A 45 -29.45 -27.56 54.66
N GLN A 46 -29.61 -28.87 54.84
CA GLN A 46 -29.69 -30.03 53.94
C GLN A 46 -30.10 -29.75 52.47
N ASP A 47 -29.44 -30.32 51.45
CA ASP A 47 -29.06 -31.74 51.18
C ASP A 47 -30.17 -32.51 50.45
N ASP A 48 -29.85 -32.97 49.24
CA ASP A 48 -30.52 -34.08 48.55
C ASP A 48 -29.56 -34.63 47.47
N GLN A 49 -28.68 -35.54 47.91
CA GLN A 49 -27.67 -36.22 47.09
C GLN A 49 -28.21 -37.58 46.61
N VAL A 50 -28.05 -37.90 45.32
CA VAL A 50 -28.07 -39.29 44.84
C VAL A 50 -26.87 -39.54 43.93
N ASP A 51 -26.08 -40.55 44.31
CA ASP A 51 -24.75 -40.84 43.80
C ASP A 51 -24.74 -41.61 42.47
N SER A 52 -23.60 -41.52 41.74
CA SER A 52 -22.65 -42.65 41.72
C SER A 52 -21.43 -42.45 40.83
N ASN A 53 -20.25 -42.49 41.46
CA ASN A 53 -19.06 -43.26 41.06
C ASN A 53 -18.38 -43.03 39.69
N ARG A 54 -17.05 -43.19 39.52
CA ARG A 54 -15.88 -43.22 40.42
C ARG A 54 -14.63 -43.29 39.50
N SER A 55 -13.55 -42.59 39.84
CA SER A 55 -12.14 -42.85 39.46
C SER A 55 -11.79 -43.49 38.10
N SER A 56 -10.90 -42.84 37.33
CA SER A 56 -9.47 -43.20 37.27
C SER A 56 -8.81 -42.76 35.96
N SER A 57 -7.53 -42.41 36.04
CA SER A 57 -6.62 -42.21 34.91
C SER A 57 -6.31 -43.51 34.16
N SER A 58 -6.14 -43.41 32.85
CA SER A 58 -5.02 -44.05 32.12
C SER A 58 -4.80 -43.38 30.77
N ASP A 59 -3.54 -43.22 30.40
CA ASP A 59 -3.08 -42.74 29.09
C ASP A 59 -3.65 -43.55 27.91
N TYR A 60 -3.75 -42.94 26.72
CA TYR A 60 -3.22 -43.55 25.49
C TYR A 60 -2.94 -42.51 24.40
N GLN A 61 -1.78 -42.69 23.76
CA GLN A 61 -1.18 -41.89 22.70
C GLN A 61 -2.01 -41.77 21.40
N ARG A 62 -1.57 -40.79 20.57
CA ARG A 62 -1.85 -40.55 19.14
C ARG A 62 -3.13 -39.73 18.88
N GLN A 63 -3.19 -38.91 17.82
CA GLN A 63 -2.28 -38.79 16.67
C GLN A 63 -2.20 -37.33 16.16
N PHE A 64 -1.01 -36.86 15.76
CA PHE A 64 -0.91 -35.66 14.92
C PHE A 64 -1.50 -35.97 13.55
N SER A 65 -2.51 -35.21 13.12
CA SER A 65 -2.96 -35.16 11.73
C SER A 65 -2.39 -33.89 11.08
N VAL A 66 -1.24 -34.03 10.44
CA VAL A 66 -0.75 -33.07 9.45
C VAL A 66 -1.74 -33.11 8.27
N MET A 67 -2.31 -31.96 7.88
CA MET A 67 -3.01 -31.87 6.59
C MET A 67 -1.97 -31.66 5.48
N GLU A 68 -1.51 -32.77 4.92
CA GLU A 68 -0.88 -32.77 3.60
C GLU A 68 -1.97 -32.47 2.55
N TYR A 69 -1.77 -31.41 1.76
CA TYR A 69 -2.54 -31.19 0.54
C TYR A 69 -1.91 -32.01 -0.57
N ASP A 70 -2.48 -33.18 -0.85
CA ASP A 70 -2.09 -34.01 -1.98
C ASP A 70 -3.11 -33.89 -3.12
N SER A 71 -2.60 -33.85 -4.35
CA SER A 71 -3.37 -33.44 -5.52
C SER A 71 -4.04 -34.63 -6.23
N SER A 72 -5.37 -34.63 -6.32
CA SER A 72 -6.07 -35.34 -7.41
C SER A 72 -7.45 -34.72 -7.70
N SER A 73 -7.91 -34.95 -8.93
CA SER A 73 -9.05 -34.31 -9.58
C SER A 73 -10.42 -34.81 -9.09
N MET A 74 -11.42 -33.92 -9.03
CA MET A 74 -12.78 -34.23 -9.50
C MET A 74 -13.60 -32.97 -9.87
N SER A 75 -14.22 -33.06 -11.05
CA SER A 75 -15.43 -32.37 -11.56
C SER A 75 -16.01 -31.16 -10.79
N GLY A 76 -16.00 -29.99 -11.42
CA GLY A 76 -16.81 -28.84 -11.00
C GLY A 76 -18.29 -28.94 -11.43
N PRO A 77 -19.23 -28.25 -10.75
CA PRO A 77 -20.64 -28.20 -11.16
C PRO A 77 -20.83 -27.38 -12.45
N GLN A 78 -21.70 -27.85 -13.33
CA GLN A 78 -22.02 -27.18 -14.59
C GLN A 78 -22.89 -25.94 -14.36
N HIS A 79 -22.59 -24.84 -15.05
CA HIS A 79 -23.53 -23.73 -15.24
C HIS A 79 -24.50 -24.07 -16.37
N ASP A 80 -25.77 -24.27 -16.04
CA ASP A 80 -26.84 -24.37 -17.03
C ASP A 80 -27.50 -23.01 -17.31
N SER A 81 -28.00 -22.87 -18.53
CA SER A 81 -28.43 -21.58 -19.09
C SER A 81 -29.93 -21.31 -18.98
N SER A 82 -30.29 -20.02 -19.08
CA SER A 82 -31.58 -19.49 -19.56
C SER A 82 -32.88 -19.85 -18.83
N ALA A 83 -33.46 -18.87 -18.13
CA ALA A 83 -34.91 -18.67 -18.07
C ALA A 83 -35.23 -17.17 -17.86
N SER A 84 -36.18 -16.62 -18.62
CA SER A 84 -36.50 -15.19 -18.65
C SER A 84 -37.92 -14.88 -18.15
N SER A 85 -38.04 -13.97 -17.17
CA SER A 85 -39.16 -13.02 -16.98
C SER A 85 -40.58 -13.60 -16.70
N PRO A 86 -41.59 -12.80 -16.26
CA PRO A 86 -41.66 -11.33 -16.20
C PRO A 86 -42.15 -10.69 -14.87
N GLY A 87 -41.91 -9.38 -14.76
CA GLY A 87 -42.66 -8.44 -13.91
C GLY A 87 -43.55 -7.51 -14.78
N PRO A 88 -44.57 -6.83 -14.21
CA PRO A 88 -45.69 -6.27 -14.98
C PRO A 88 -45.45 -4.90 -15.64
N GLU A 89 -46.26 -4.63 -16.65
CA GLU A 89 -46.19 -3.46 -17.57
C GLU A 89 -46.85 -2.17 -17.04
N ARG A 90 -46.45 -1.04 -17.66
CA ARG A 90 -47.20 0.18 -18.10
C ARG A 90 -46.32 1.44 -17.87
N GLN A 91 -46.25 2.44 -18.77
CA GLN A 91 -46.96 2.70 -20.03
C GLN A 91 -46.16 3.72 -20.89
N THR A 92 -46.21 3.60 -22.23
CA THR A 92 -46.29 4.66 -23.30
C THR A 92 -45.59 6.03 -23.09
N ASP A 93 -44.85 6.63 -24.05
CA ASP A 93 -45.18 6.84 -25.47
C ASP A 93 -43.98 7.10 -26.44
N TYR A 94 -44.29 7.01 -27.74
CA TYR A 94 -43.63 7.42 -29.02
C TYR A 94 -42.58 8.59 -29.02
N GLN A 95 -41.73 8.84 -30.06
CA GLN A 95 -41.69 8.41 -31.47
C GLN A 95 -40.31 8.56 -32.17
N ILE A 96 -39.91 7.54 -32.94
CA ILE A 96 -39.19 7.50 -34.24
C ILE A 96 -38.60 8.82 -34.83
N LYS A 97 -37.28 8.85 -35.15
CA LYS A 97 -36.76 8.77 -36.55
C LYS A 97 -35.21 8.66 -36.65
N GLN A 98 -34.73 7.71 -37.46
CA GLN A 98 -33.38 7.72 -38.04
C GLN A 98 -33.41 8.34 -39.44
N SER A 99 -32.28 8.90 -39.90
CA SER A 99 -32.02 9.17 -41.32
C SER A 99 -30.52 9.03 -41.61
N ILE A 100 -30.20 8.31 -42.68
CA ILE A 100 -28.84 8.03 -43.18
C ILE A 100 -28.60 8.91 -44.42
N SER A 101 -27.37 9.38 -44.63
CA SER A 101 -26.87 9.78 -45.97
C SER A 101 -25.35 9.72 -46.05
N GLU A 102 -24.83 9.17 -47.15
CA GLU A 102 -23.42 8.85 -47.41
C GLU A 102 -22.68 9.92 -48.24
N THR A 103 -21.43 9.61 -48.63
CA THR A 103 -20.53 10.31 -49.59
C THR A 103 -19.84 11.58 -49.06
N GLY A 104 -18.61 11.94 -49.46
CA GLY A 104 -17.65 11.32 -50.41
C GLY A 104 -16.21 11.88 -50.23
N LEU A 105 -15.28 11.49 -51.10
CA LEU A 105 -13.81 11.59 -50.93
C LEU A 105 -13.13 12.93 -51.28
N ASP A 106 -11.88 13.06 -50.77
CA ASP A 106 -10.66 13.68 -51.34
C ASP A 106 -10.20 15.14 -51.10
N SER A 107 -8.91 15.21 -50.76
CA SER A 107 -7.86 16.19 -51.15
C SER A 107 -7.35 17.25 -50.15
N VAL A 108 -6.20 17.85 -50.47
CA VAL A 108 -5.09 18.21 -49.54
C VAL A 108 -4.76 19.73 -49.53
N PHE A 109 -4.05 20.17 -48.46
CA PHE A 109 -3.20 21.37 -48.28
C PHE A 109 -3.74 22.62 -47.54
N TYR A 110 -3.14 22.85 -46.35
CA TYR A 110 -2.77 24.12 -45.68
C TYR A 110 -3.69 25.36 -45.77
N ALA A 111 -4.17 25.84 -44.61
CA ALA A 111 -3.71 27.12 -44.03
C ALA A 111 -4.27 27.39 -42.61
N ASP A 112 -3.42 28.06 -41.83
CA ASP A 112 -3.57 28.67 -40.51
C ASP A 112 -4.91 29.39 -40.19
N SER A 113 -5.49 29.14 -39.01
CA SER A 113 -6.42 30.07 -38.35
C SER A 113 -6.63 29.78 -36.85
N ARG A 114 -6.59 30.87 -36.08
CA ARG A 114 -6.49 30.93 -34.61
C ARG A 114 -7.85 31.26 -33.99
N GLY A 115 -8.40 30.45 -33.08
CA GLY A 115 -9.61 30.86 -32.33
C GLY A 115 -10.26 29.85 -31.37
N SER A 116 -10.32 30.24 -30.09
CA SER A 116 -11.27 29.81 -29.03
C SER A 116 -11.08 28.43 -28.35
N PRO A 117 -10.73 28.42 -27.04
CA PRO A 117 -10.69 27.20 -26.24
C PRO A 117 -11.99 26.97 -25.46
N LEU A 118 -12.76 25.93 -25.82
CA LEU A 118 -13.77 25.36 -24.94
C LEU A 118 -13.92 23.85 -25.21
N GLY A 119 -12.94 23.08 -24.74
CA GLY A 119 -12.90 21.62 -24.89
C GLY A 119 -12.61 20.96 -23.54
N SER A 120 -13.53 20.11 -23.09
CA SER A 120 -13.39 19.27 -21.91
C SER A 120 -12.32 18.19 -22.14
N PRO A 121 -11.29 18.05 -21.29
CA PRO A 121 -10.33 16.96 -21.42
C PRO A 121 -10.89 15.66 -20.83
N THR A 122 -11.60 14.89 -21.64
CA THR A 122 -11.71 13.44 -21.42
C THR A 122 -10.44 12.77 -21.95
N THR A 123 -9.36 12.79 -21.16
CA THR A 123 -8.15 12.02 -21.45
C THR A 123 -8.28 10.63 -20.84
N SER A 124 -9.03 9.75 -21.50
CA SER A 124 -8.73 8.31 -21.38
C SER A 124 -7.30 8.11 -21.87
N LYS A 125 -6.42 7.54 -21.03
CA LYS A 125 -5.06 7.15 -21.46
C LYS A 125 -5.19 6.35 -22.77
N PRO A 126 -4.33 6.57 -23.78
CA PRO A 126 -4.37 5.77 -25.00
C PRO A 126 -4.17 4.31 -24.60
N LYS A 127 -5.16 3.45 -24.90
CA LYS A 127 -5.05 2.01 -24.72
C LYS A 127 -3.82 1.55 -25.51
N ALA A 128 -2.89 0.83 -24.86
CA ALA A 128 -1.69 0.32 -25.50
C ALA A 128 -2.06 -0.34 -26.84
N ALA A 129 -1.50 0.17 -27.93
CA ALA A 129 -1.85 -0.30 -29.25
C ALA A 129 -1.42 -1.77 -29.38
N MET A 130 -2.38 -2.66 -29.59
CA MET A 130 -2.05 -4.06 -29.86
C MET A 130 -1.17 -4.12 -31.11
N PRO A 131 -0.05 -4.86 -31.09
CA PRO A 131 0.75 -5.07 -32.29
C PRO A 131 -0.12 -5.72 -33.39
N ASN A 132 0.23 -5.48 -34.67
CA ASN A 132 -0.40 -6.15 -35.80
C ASN A 132 0.04 -7.62 -35.83
N VAL A 133 -0.72 -8.47 -35.14
CA VAL A 133 -0.46 -9.90 -34.97
C VAL A 133 -1.60 -10.71 -35.60
N SER A 134 -1.26 -11.80 -36.26
CA SER A 134 -2.25 -12.75 -36.80
C SER A 134 -3.28 -13.20 -35.74
N PRO A 135 -4.57 -13.30 -36.10
CA PRO A 135 -5.63 -13.66 -35.17
C PRO A 135 -5.45 -15.08 -34.61
N GLU A 136 -4.79 -15.98 -35.34
CA GLU A 136 -4.43 -17.32 -34.90
C GLU A 136 -3.41 -17.28 -33.74
N LEU A 137 -2.38 -16.42 -33.84
CA LEU A 137 -1.36 -16.28 -32.81
C LEU A 137 -1.91 -15.58 -31.57
N LEU A 138 -2.75 -14.54 -31.75
CA LEU A 138 -3.46 -13.90 -30.64
C LEU A 138 -4.38 -14.90 -29.90
N HIS A 139 -5.17 -15.70 -30.62
CA HIS A 139 -6.00 -16.74 -30.01
C HIS A 139 -5.17 -17.79 -29.26
N LEU A 140 -3.96 -18.10 -29.72
CA LEU A 140 -3.05 -19.00 -29.00
C LEU A 140 -2.48 -18.38 -27.72
N VAL A 141 -2.12 -17.09 -27.75
CA VAL A 141 -1.73 -16.31 -26.56
C VAL A 141 -2.88 -16.25 -25.55
N ASP A 142 -4.09 -15.89 -25.98
CA ASP A 142 -5.28 -15.88 -25.13
C ASP A 142 -5.58 -17.26 -24.55
N SER A 143 -5.43 -18.33 -25.34
CA SER A 143 -5.59 -19.72 -24.88
C SER A 143 -4.65 -20.08 -23.73
N ALA A 144 -3.37 -19.67 -23.81
CA ALA A 144 -2.40 -19.86 -22.73
C ALA A 144 -2.72 -18.98 -21.50
N ILE A 145 -3.15 -17.73 -21.70
CA ILE A 145 -3.59 -16.83 -20.63
C ILE A 145 -4.82 -17.40 -19.90
N MET A 146 -5.75 -18.02 -20.62
CA MET A 146 -6.88 -18.77 -20.03
C MET A 146 -6.46 -20.04 -19.26
N GLY A 147 -5.16 -20.37 -19.21
CA GLY A 147 -4.64 -21.49 -18.43
C GLY A 147 -4.67 -22.85 -19.13
N LYS A 148 -4.90 -22.89 -20.45
CA LYS A 148 -4.87 -24.15 -21.22
C LYS A 148 -3.42 -24.57 -21.48
N SER A 149 -3.01 -25.70 -20.90
CA SER A 149 -1.66 -26.28 -21.05
C SER A 149 -1.28 -26.47 -22.52
N GLU A 150 -2.19 -27.03 -23.33
CA GLU A 150 -1.97 -27.21 -24.78
C GLU A 150 -1.63 -25.91 -25.52
N GLY A 151 -2.21 -24.78 -25.11
CA GLY A 151 -1.93 -23.47 -25.71
C GLY A 151 -0.54 -22.98 -25.32
N LEU A 152 -0.20 -23.10 -24.03
CA LEU A 152 1.11 -22.73 -23.50
C LEU A 152 2.25 -23.59 -24.09
N ASP A 153 2.05 -24.90 -24.20
CA ASP A 153 3.08 -25.83 -24.68
C ASP A 153 3.32 -25.65 -26.19
N LYS A 154 2.27 -25.37 -26.98
CA LYS A 154 2.44 -24.91 -28.37
C LYS A 154 3.20 -23.60 -28.47
N LEU A 155 2.92 -22.61 -27.61
CA LEU A 155 3.70 -21.36 -27.59
C LEU A 155 5.18 -21.64 -27.31
N LYS A 156 5.52 -22.49 -26.33
CA LYS A 156 6.92 -22.88 -26.05
C LYS A 156 7.59 -23.48 -27.29
N ASN A 157 6.91 -24.38 -28.00
CA ASN A 157 7.45 -25.03 -29.19
C ASN A 157 7.62 -24.04 -30.36
N ILE A 158 6.68 -23.11 -30.55
CA ILE A 158 6.74 -22.08 -31.59
C ILE A 158 7.86 -21.07 -31.30
N VAL A 159 7.92 -20.49 -30.09
CA VAL A 159 8.92 -19.45 -29.80
C VAL A 159 10.35 -19.97 -29.68
N SER A 160 10.53 -21.28 -29.43
CA SER A 160 11.84 -21.95 -29.48
C SER A 160 12.22 -22.45 -30.89
N GLY A 161 11.35 -22.27 -31.89
CA GLY A 161 11.58 -22.73 -33.27
C GLY A 161 11.43 -24.24 -33.48
N ALA A 162 10.92 -24.98 -32.49
CA ALA A 162 10.66 -26.42 -32.59
C ALA A 162 9.42 -26.77 -33.43
N GLU A 163 8.43 -25.87 -33.49
CA GLU A 163 7.26 -25.96 -34.36
C GLU A 163 7.18 -24.75 -35.29
N THR A 164 6.97 -24.99 -36.59
CA THR A 164 6.72 -23.93 -37.59
C THR A 164 5.27 -23.49 -37.51
N PHE A 165 5.03 -22.21 -37.21
CA PHE A 165 3.70 -21.61 -37.28
C PHE A 165 3.32 -21.36 -38.75
N GLU A 166 2.14 -21.83 -39.19
CA GLU A 166 1.73 -21.84 -40.62
C GLU A 166 1.38 -20.45 -41.22
N SER A 167 1.78 -19.36 -40.58
CA SER A 167 1.42 -17.99 -40.97
C SER A 167 2.39 -17.38 -42.00
N VAL A 168 2.01 -16.23 -42.55
CA VAL A 168 2.82 -15.44 -43.51
C VAL A 168 3.86 -14.55 -42.79
N GLU A 169 3.94 -14.59 -41.46
CA GLU A 169 4.89 -13.82 -40.64
C GLU A 169 6.29 -14.46 -40.69
N ASP A 170 7.36 -13.65 -40.78
CA ASP A 170 8.73 -14.15 -40.74
C ASP A 170 8.98 -14.88 -39.41
N MET A 171 9.47 -16.13 -39.45
CA MET A 171 9.64 -16.96 -38.24
C MET A 171 10.49 -16.30 -37.14
N GLU A 172 11.47 -15.48 -37.51
CA GLU A 172 12.32 -14.73 -36.59
C GLU A 172 11.57 -13.62 -35.84
N SER A 173 10.43 -13.15 -36.37
CA SER A 173 9.59 -12.11 -35.77
C SER A 173 8.58 -12.64 -34.74
N ILE A 174 8.15 -13.89 -34.86
CA ILE A 174 7.09 -14.49 -34.01
C ILE A 174 7.39 -14.38 -32.51
N PRO A 175 8.62 -14.66 -32.01
CA PRO A 175 8.94 -14.48 -30.60
C PRO A 175 8.74 -13.03 -30.12
N PHE A 176 9.03 -12.03 -30.96
CA PHE A 176 8.80 -10.62 -30.62
C PHE A 176 7.31 -10.29 -30.59
N LEU A 177 6.52 -10.78 -31.55
CA LEU A 177 5.07 -10.56 -31.60
C LEU A 177 4.35 -11.18 -30.37
N VAL A 178 4.79 -12.36 -29.90
CA VAL A 178 4.30 -12.97 -28.65
C VAL A 178 4.68 -12.12 -27.43
N VAL A 179 5.93 -11.64 -27.37
CA VAL A 179 6.42 -10.78 -26.27
C VAL A 179 5.64 -9.47 -26.20
N ASP A 180 5.49 -8.76 -27.33
CA ASP A 180 4.79 -7.49 -27.41
C ASP A 180 3.28 -7.66 -27.13
N SER A 181 2.67 -8.78 -27.55
CA SER A 181 1.27 -9.12 -27.21
C SER A 181 1.04 -9.35 -25.72
N LEU A 182 1.98 -10.03 -25.05
CA LEU A 182 1.92 -10.26 -23.60
C LEU A 182 2.16 -8.95 -22.83
N ILE A 183 3.12 -8.12 -23.26
CA ILE A 183 3.36 -6.80 -22.68
C ILE A 183 2.14 -5.88 -22.85
N ALA A 184 1.53 -5.84 -24.04
CA ALA A 184 0.31 -5.08 -24.29
C ALA A 184 -0.86 -5.58 -23.42
N THR A 185 -1.05 -6.89 -23.31
CA THR A 185 -2.09 -7.51 -22.46
C THR A 185 -1.88 -7.23 -20.97
N MET A 186 -0.62 -7.08 -20.51
CA MET A 186 -0.32 -6.64 -19.15
C MET A 186 -0.60 -5.14 -18.92
N GLY A 187 -0.77 -4.31 -19.95
CA GLY A 187 -1.02 -2.87 -19.84
C GLY A 187 -0.08 -1.98 -20.69
N GLY A 188 0.93 -2.57 -21.32
CA GLY A 188 1.93 -1.86 -22.13
C GLY A 188 3.12 -1.31 -21.32
N VAL A 189 4.19 -0.99 -22.05
CA VAL A 189 5.42 -0.35 -21.55
C VAL A 189 5.78 0.78 -22.50
N GLU A 190 5.92 2.01 -21.99
CA GLU A 190 6.22 3.19 -22.81
C GLU A 190 7.72 3.30 -23.16
N SER A 191 8.60 2.87 -22.26
CA SER A 191 10.05 2.79 -22.50
C SER A 191 10.70 1.64 -21.71
N PHE A 192 11.78 1.07 -22.27
CA PHE A 192 12.62 0.04 -21.63
C PHE A 192 13.91 0.61 -21.00
N GLU A 193 14.02 1.94 -20.90
CA GLU A 193 15.15 2.61 -20.26
C GLU A 193 15.03 2.54 -18.73
N GLU A 194 16.17 2.40 -18.05
CA GLU A 194 16.24 2.21 -16.60
C GLU A 194 16.25 3.52 -15.80
N ASN A 195 15.83 4.65 -16.40
CA ASN A 195 15.78 5.95 -15.73
C ASN A 195 14.68 5.92 -14.64
N GLU A 196 15.09 5.92 -13.37
CA GLU A 196 14.25 5.49 -12.24
C GLU A 196 13.09 6.43 -11.86
N ASP A 197 12.99 7.65 -12.40
CA ASP A 197 12.17 8.74 -11.81
C ASP A 197 11.07 9.37 -12.71
N ASP A 198 11.04 9.17 -14.04
CA ASP A 198 10.21 10.01 -14.95
C ASP A 198 8.91 9.37 -15.51
N ASN A 199 8.75 8.05 -15.45
CA ASN A 199 7.54 7.39 -15.99
C ASN A 199 6.39 7.40 -14.96
N PRO A 200 5.17 7.88 -15.30
CA PRO A 200 4.03 7.83 -14.39
C PRO A 200 3.61 6.38 -14.13
N PRO A 201 3.19 6.03 -12.89
CA PRO A 201 2.85 4.65 -12.55
C PRO A 201 1.67 4.14 -13.42
N SER A 202 1.87 2.96 -14.00
CA SER A 202 0.86 2.23 -14.78
C SER A 202 0.36 1.03 -13.98
N VAL A 203 -0.96 0.84 -13.96
CA VAL A 203 -1.61 -0.32 -13.31
C VAL A 203 -1.79 -1.42 -14.35
N MET A 204 -1.32 -2.62 -14.02
CA MET A 204 -1.40 -3.80 -14.88
C MET A 204 -2.85 -4.25 -15.08
N LEU A 205 -3.17 -4.74 -16.27
CA LEU A 205 -4.50 -5.19 -16.66
C LEU A 205 -4.72 -6.70 -16.47
N ASN A 206 -3.65 -7.51 -16.53
CA ASN A 206 -3.75 -8.97 -16.49
C ASN A 206 -2.48 -9.62 -15.92
N SER A 207 -2.53 -10.08 -14.67
CA SER A 207 -1.40 -10.80 -14.04
C SER A 207 -1.19 -12.21 -14.56
N ARG A 208 -2.19 -12.82 -15.21
CA ARG A 208 -2.04 -14.15 -15.81
C ARG A 208 -1.22 -14.11 -17.10
N ALA A 209 -1.24 -12.99 -17.83
CA ALA A 209 -0.27 -12.72 -18.89
C ALA A 209 1.17 -12.64 -18.35
N ALA A 210 1.38 -12.10 -17.15
CA ALA A 210 2.70 -12.11 -16.50
C ALA A 210 3.17 -13.53 -16.12
N ILE A 211 2.26 -14.42 -15.72
CA ILE A 211 2.57 -15.85 -15.50
C ILE A 211 3.02 -16.53 -16.80
N VAL A 212 2.24 -16.39 -17.88
CA VAL A 212 2.60 -16.96 -19.21
C VAL A 212 3.94 -16.40 -19.69
N ALA A 213 4.15 -15.09 -19.56
CA ALA A 213 5.42 -14.45 -19.84
C ALA A 213 6.57 -15.10 -19.04
N GLY A 214 6.41 -15.24 -17.72
CA GLY A 214 7.38 -15.88 -16.84
C GLY A 214 7.74 -17.32 -17.24
N GLU A 215 6.75 -18.11 -17.64
CA GLU A 215 6.92 -19.50 -18.09
C GLU A 215 7.59 -19.61 -19.48
N LEU A 216 7.47 -18.58 -20.33
CA LEU A 216 8.08 -18.53 -21.66
C LEU A 216 9.54 -18.04 -21.66
N ILE A 217 10.01 -17.28 -20.65
CA ILE A 217 11.38 -16.73 -20.61
C ILE A 217 12.47 -17.76 -20.99
N PRO A 218 12.49 -19.01 -20.47
CA PRO A 218 13.53 -19.98 -20.81
C PRO A 218 13.50 -20.46 -22.27
N TRP A 219 12.36 -20.33 -22.96
CA TRP A 219 12.11 -20.82 -24.31
C TRP A 219 12.29 -19.75 -25.39
N LEU A 220 12.18 -18.46 -25.03
CA LEU A 220 12.44 -17.34 -25.92
C LEU A 220 13.92 -17.31 -26.34
N PRO A 221 14.25 -16.94 -27.60
CA PRO A 221 15.63 -16.77 -28.06
C PRO A 221 16.30 -15.57 -27.37
N TRP A 222 17.62 -15.68 -27.21
CA TRP A 222 18.50 -14.69 -26.56
C TRP A 222 19.60 -14.17 -27.49
N GLU A 223 19.75 -14.79 -28.65
CA GLU A 223 20.64 -14.41 -29.73
C GLU A 223 20.31 -12.99 -30.23
N GLY A 224 21.35 -12.23 -30.61
CA GLY A 224 21.19 -10.86 -31.13
C GLY A 224 21.17 -9.74 -30.07
N ASP A 225 21.27 -10.06 -28.77
CA ASP A 225 21.44 -9.06 -27.71
C ASP A 225 22.68 -8.18 -27.95
N SER A 226 22.47 -6.87 -27.89
CA SER A 226 23.49 -5.82 -28.01
C SER A 226 23.00 -4.54 -27.32
N ASP A 227 23.86 -3.52 -27.21
CA ASP A 227 23.51 -2.22 -26.61
C ASP A 227 22.35 -1.49 -27.34
N ILE A 228 22.04 -1.88 -28.58
CA ILE A 228 21.04 -1.24 -29.45
C ILE A 228 19.83 -2.14 -29.70
N LEU A 229 20.02 -3.48 -29.73
CA LEU A 229 18.98 -4.44 -30.04
C LEU A 229 18.82 -5.45 -28.90
N MET A 230 17.58 -5.58 -28.42
CA MET A 230 17.19 -6.57 -27.41
C MET A 230 16.54 -7.77 -28.11
N SER A 231 17.02 -8.98 -27.78
CA SER A 231 16.38 -10.25 -28.10
C SER A 231 14.97 -10.35 -27.51
N ALA A 232 14.19 -11.34 -27.97
CA ALA A 232 12.85 -11.59 -27.45
C ALA A 232 12.88 -11.91 -25.93
N ARG A 233 13.85 -12.69 -25.46
CA ARG A 233 14.04 -12.98 -24.04
C ARG A 233 14.35 -11.72 -23.23
N THR A 234 15.30 -10.90 -23.67
CA THR A 234 15.69 -9.67 -22.95
C THR A 234 14.58 -8.63 -22.94
N ARG A 235 13.85 -8.48 -24.06
CA ARG A 235 12.64 -7.64 -24.15
C ARG A 235 11.56 -8.09 -23.16
N MET A 236 11.29 -9.40 -23.06
CA MET A 236 10.30 -9.92 -22.11
C MET A 236 10.68 -9.61 -20.66
N VAL A 237 11.91 -9.91 -20.27
CA VAL A 237 12.36 -9.72 -18.89
C VAL A 237 12.40 -8.24 -18.50
N ARG A 238 12.89 -7.35 -19.38
CA ARG A 238 12.84 -5.90 -19.12
C ARG A 238 11.41 -5.36 -19.11
N GLY A 239 10.52 -5.85 -19.98
CA GLY A 239 9.10 -5.49 -19.97
C GLY A 239 8.44 -5.82 -18.64
N LEU A 240 8.62 -7.06 -18.16
CA LEU A 240 8.19 -7.47 -16.82
C LEU A 240 8.82 -6.59 -15.73
N LEU A 241 10.11 -6.26 -15.81
CA LEU A 241 10.78 -5.43 -14.82
C LEU A 241 10.17 -4.03 -14.73
N VAL A 242 9.91 -3.38 -15.86
CA VAL A 242 9.27 -2.04 -15.89
C VAL A 242 7.87 -2.11 -15.29
N ILE A 243 7.07 -3.11 -15.67
CA ILE A 243 5.71 -3.30 -15.13
C ILE A 243 5.74 -3.56 -13.62
N LEU A 244 6.67 -4.38 -13.13
CA LEU A 244 6.82 -4.66 -11.69
C LEU A 244 7.33 -3.46 -10.89
N ARG A 245 8.15 -2.60 -11.49
CA ARG A 245 8.60 -1.33 -10.89
C ARG A 245 7.50 -0.29 -10.83
N ALA A 246 6.60 -0.26 -11.81
CA ALA A 246 5.63 0.81 -12.01
C ALA A 246 4.75 1.13 -10.78
N CYS A 247 4.30 0.13 -10.01
CA CYS A 247 3.64 0.33 -8.71
C CYS A 247 3.56 -0.97 -7.87
N THR A 248 3.36 -0.86 -6.56
CA THR A 248 3.06 -1.96 -5.62
C THR A 248 1.91 -2.83 -6.10
N ARG A 249 0.81 -2.23 -6.58
CA ARG A 249 -0.37 -2.97 -7.09
C ARG A 249 -0.03 -3.98 -8.18
N ASN A 250 0.94 -3.70 -9.04
CA ASN A 250 1.40 -4.67 -10.05
C ASN A 250 2.14 -5.84 -9.40
N ARG A 251 2.92 -5.56 -8.34
CA ARG A 251 3.58 -6.58 -7.51
C ARG A 251 2.56 -7.41 -6.73
N ALA A 252 1.56 -6.79 -6.10
CA ALA A 252 0.47 -7.46 -5.39
C ALA A 252 -0.32 -8.44 -6.29
N MET A 253 -0.72 -7.99 -7.49
CA MET A 253 -1.41 -8.83 -8.48
C MET A 253 -0.51 -9.98 -8.99
N CYS A 254 0.79 -9.75 -9.16
CA CYS A 254 1.74 -10.79 -9.59
C CYS A 254 2.07 -11.79 -8.49
N SER A 255 2.25 -11.35 -7.24
CA SER A 255 2.48 -12.20 -6.08
C SER A 255 1.26 -13.07 -5.78
N THR A 256 0.05 -12.50 -5.84
CA THR A 256 -1.21 -13.25 -5.74
C THR A 256 -1.36 -14.29 -6.86
N ALA A 257 -0.86 -14.00 -8.08
CA ALA A 257 -0.85 -14.95 -9.19
C ALA A 257 0.25 -16.02 -9.10
N GLY A 258 1.19 -15.92 -8.15
CA GLY A 258 2.30 -16.86 -7.96
C GLY A 258 3.52 -16.62 -8.87
N LEU A 259 3.70 -15.40 -9.41
CA LEU A 259 4.76 -15.10 -10.38
C LEU A 259 6.17 -15.33 -9.83
N LEU A 260 6.41 -15.10 -8.55
CA LEU A 260 7.73 -15.28 -7.92
C LEU A 260 8.25 -16.73 -8.10
N GLY A 261 7.43 -17.73 -7.77
CA GLY A 261 7.77 -19.14 -7.93
C GLY A 261 7.98 -19.55 -9.40
N VAL A 262 7.29 -18.89 -10.35
CA VAL A 262 7.51 -19.06 -11.79
C VAL A 262 8.86 -18.49 -12.21
N LEU A 263 9.18 -17.25 -11.82
CA LEU A 263 10.46 -16.63 -12.17
C LEU A 263 11.66 -17.35 -11.52
N LEU A 264 11.52 -17.85 -10.30
CA LEU A 264 12.54 -18.70 -9.66
C LEU A 264 12.79 -19.99 -10.45
N ARG A 265 11.73 -20.62 -10.98
CA ARG A 265 11.84 -21.82 -11.85
C ARG A 265 12.48 -21.47 -13.20
N SER A 266 12.14 -20.34 -13.79
CA SER A 266 12.74 -19.87 -15.04
C SER A 266 14.21 -19.49 -14.88
N ALA A 267 14.57 -18.85 -13.76
CA ALA A 267 15.96 -18.59 -13.38
C ALA A 267 16.74 -19.89 -13.19
N GLU A 268 16.18 -20.89 -12.50
CA GLU A 268 16.80 -22.22 -12.38
C GLU A 268 17.06 -22.87 -13.74
N ASN A 269 16.06 -22.88 -14.62
CA ASN A 269 16.16 -23.49 -15.95
C ASN A 269 17.22 -22.83 -16.85
N ILE A 270 17.54 -21.56 -16.65
CA ILE A 270 18.53 -20.82 -17.43
C ILE A 270 19.91 -20.90 -16.75
N PHE A 271 20.00 -20.51 -15.49
CA PHE A 271 21.27 -20.37 -14.77
C PHE A 271 21.92 -21.72 -14.42
N ALA A 272 21.15 -22.82 -14.34
CA ALA A 272 21.73 -24.15 -14.13
C ALA A 272 22.44 -24.71 -15.39
N GLN A 273 22.20 -24.14 -16.58
CA GLN A 273 22.86 -24.59 -17.82
C GLN A 273 24.38 -24.30 -17.81
N ASP A 274 24.81 -23.28 -17.06
CA ASP A 274 26.23 -22.93 -16.87
C ASP A 274 26.98 -23.93 -15.97
N VAL A 275 26.29 -24.82 -15.25
CA VAL A 275 26.92 -25.74 -14.29
C VAL A 275 27.69 -26.84 -15.03
N GLY A 276 29.00 -26.66 -15.12
CA GLY A 276 29.90 -27.59 -15.81
C GLY A 276 30.12 -27.29 -17.30
N SER A 277 29.55 -26.19 -17.81
CA SER A 277 29.90 -25.70 -19.16
C SER A 277 31.32 -25.12 -19.18
N ILE A 278 31.99 -25.24 -20.33
CA ILE A 278 33.32 -24.66 -20.57
C ILE A 278 33.21 -23.19 -21.02
N GLU A 279 32.13 -22.82 -21.71
CA GLU A 279 31.78 -21.42 -22.00
C GLU A 279 30.57 -21.01 -21.14
N PRO A 280 30.65 -19.90 -20.38
CA PRO A 280 29.49 -19.36 -19.70
C PRO A 280 28.50 -18.76 -20.71
N MET A 281 27.22 -18.86 -20.39
CA MET A 281 26.12 -18.31 -21.18
C MET A 281 26.27 -16.79 -21.32
N LYS A 282 26.20 -16.30 -22.57
CA LYS A 282 26.49 -14.90 -22.95
C LYS A 282 25.32 -13.94 -22.70
N TRP A 283 24.19 -14.44 -22.17
CA TRP A 283 22.98 -13.68 -21.90
C TRP A 283 23.02 -13.00 -20.51
N ASP A 284 22.66 -11.72 -20.43
CA ASP A 284 22.59 -11.03 -19.14
C ASP A 284 21.25 -11.23 -18.43
N GLY A 285 21.20 -12.21 -17.53
CA GLY A 285 20.07 -12.46 -16.64
C GLY A 285 19.87 -11.48 -15.49
N THR A 286 20.63 -10.37 -15.40
CA THR A 286 20.47 -9.38 -14.30
C THR A 286 19.05 -8.82 -14.18
N PRO A 287 18.36 -8.44 -15.27
CA PRO A 287 16.97 -7.97 -15.18
C PRO A 287 16.02 -9.02 -14.57
N LEU A 288 16.29 -10.33 -14.75
CA LEU A 288 15.48 -11.41 -14.17
C LEU A 288 15.68 -11.47 -12.65
N CYS A 289 16.93 -11.31 -12.18
CA CYS A 289 17.23 -11.17 -10.76
C CYS A 289 16.52 -9.95 -10.15
N TYR A 290 16.41 -8.84 -10.88
CA TYR A 290 15.64 -7.67 -10.42
C TYR A 290 14.12 -7.92 -10.38
N CYS A 291 13.53 -8.64 -11.35
CA CYS A 291 12.12 -9.03 -11.27
C CYS A 291 11.82 -9.87 -10.01
N ILE A 292 12.70 -10.84 -9.71
CA ILE A 292 12.62 -11.67 -8.50
C ILE A 292 12.77 -10.79 -7.24
N GLN A 293 13.75 -9.88 -7.23
CA GLN A 293 13.98 -8.93 -6.13
C GLN A 293 12.76 -8.06 -5.84
N HIS A 294 12.14 -7.46 -6.86
CA HIS A 294 11.00 -6.57 -6.68
C HIS A 294 9.76 -7.32 -6.18
N LEU A 295 9.47 -8.52 -6.71
CA LEU A 295 8.36 -9.34 -6.22
C LEU A 295 8.56 -9.78 -4.77
N ALA A 296 9.74 -10.31 -4.44
CA ALA A 296 10.02 -10.78 -3.09
C ALA A 296 10.18 -9.64 -2.07
N GLY A 297 10.53 -8.43 -2.51
CA GLY A 297 10.54 -7.23 -1.68
C GLY A 297 9.15 -6.71 -1.33
N HIS A 298 8.14 -7.07 -2.14
CA HIS A 298 6.71 -6.83 -1.86
C HIS A 298 6.11 -7.94 -0.99
N SER A 299 6.28 -9.21 -1.40
CA SER A 299 5.77 -10.37 -0.67
C SER A 299 6.61 -11.61 -0.93
N LEU A 300 7.06 -12.28 0.14
CA LEU A 300 7.91 -13.47 0.09
C LEU A 300 7.35 -14.56 1.01
N SER A 301 6.83 -15.64 0.42
CA SER A 301 6.38 -16.80 1.19
C SER A 301 7.57 -17.64 1.68
N VAL A 302 7.38 -18.42 2.76
CA VAL A 302 8.40 -19.37 3.25
C VAL A 302 8.75 -20.41 2.18
N SER A 303 7.77 -20.84 1.38
CA SER A 303 7.94 -21.74 0.23
C SER A 303 8.82 -21.12 -0.87
N ASP A 304 8.59 -19.85 -1.22
CA ASP A 304 9.37 -19.15 -2.24
C ASP A 304 10.79 -18.84 -1.76
N LEU A 305 10.97 -18.44 -0.48
CA LEU A 305 12.29 -18.28 0.13
C LEU A 305 13.08 -19.59 0.10
N HIS A 306 12.46 -20.70 0.51
CA HIS A 306 13.10 -22.02 0.44
C HIS A 306 13.44 -22.40 -1.01
N ARG A 307 12.55 -22.14 -1.98
CA ARG A 307 12.86 -22.37 -3.40
C ARG A 307 14.00 -21.49 -3.90
N TRP A 308 14.06 -20.22 -3.51
CA TRP A 308 15.14 -19.31 -3.90
C TRP A 308 16.49 -19.80 -3.39
N LEU A 309 16.58 -20.21 -2.12
CA LEU A 309 17.78 -20.81 -1.54
C LEU A 309 18.17 -22.12 -2.25
N GLN A 310 17.21 -22.94 -2.70
CA GLN A 310 17.48 -24.11 -3.55
C GLN A 310 18.06 -23.71 -4.91
N VAL A 311 17.53 -22.67 -5.58
CA VAL A 311 18.04 -22.20 -6.88
C VAL A 311 19.47 -21.65 -6.74
N ILE A 312 19.76 -20.90 -5.67
CA ILE A 312 21.11 -20.44 -5.33
C ILE A 312 22.05 -21.63 -5.13
N THR A 313 21.60 -22.65 -4.37
CA THR A 313 22.39 -23.88 -4.11
C THR A 313 22.72 -24.64 -5.40
N LYS A 314 21.76 -24.72 -6.34
CA LYS A 314 21.96 -25.35 -7.65
C LYS A 314 22.87 -24.57 -8.60
N THR A 315 23.04 -23.27 -8.36
CA THR A 315 23.82 -22.36 -9.22
C THR A 315 25.14 -21.91 -8.60
N LEU A 316 25.57 -22.51 -7.48
CA LEU A 316 26.74 -22.10 -6.68
C LEU A 316 28.06 -21.97 -7.47
N THR A 317 28.25 -22.75 -8.53
CA THR A 317 29.47 -22.73 -9.36
C THR A 317 29.41 -21.69 -10.49
N THR A 318 28.36 -20.87 -10.55
CA THR A 318 28.09 -19.91 -11.63
C THR A 318 28.13 -18.47 -11.12
N ILE A 319 28.16 -17.50 -12.04
CA ILE A 319 28.05 -16.07 -11.69
C ILE A 319 26.67 -15.68 -11.14
N TRP A 320 25.67 -16.55 -11.24
CA TRP A 320 24.28 -16.25 -10.89
C TRP A 320 23.98 -16.42 -9.40
N ALA A 321 24.62 -17.37 -8.70
CA ALA A 321 24.47 -17.54 -7.25
C ALA A 321 24.75 -16.26 -6.43
N PRO A 322 25.88 -15.54 -6.61
CA PRO A 322 26.09 -14.27 -5.90
C PRO A 322 25.12 -13.17 -6.32
N ARG A 323 24.67 -13.12 -7.58
CA ARG A 323 23.64 -12.16 -8.05
C ARG A 323 22.28 -12.43 -7.41
N LEU A 324 21.87 -13.70 -7.30
CA LEU A 324 20.64 -14.12 -6.63
C LEU A 324 20.69 -13.89 -5.12
N MET A 325 21.85 -14.11 -4.47
CA MET A 325 22.05 -13.76 -3.06
C MET A 325 21.95 -12.26 -2.83
N LEU A 326 22.55 -11.43 -3.69
CA LEU A 326 22.44 -9.98 -3.62
C LEU A 326 20.98 -9.52 -3.82
N ALA A 327 20.27 -10.09 -4.80
CA ALA A 327 18.85 -9.82 -5.02
C ALA A 327 17.99 -10.19 -3.79
N LEU A 328 18.30 -11.28 -3.08
CA LEU A 328 17.65 -11.66 -1.82
C LEU A 328 17.95 -10.65 -0.70
N GLU A 329 19.21 -10.24 -0.53
CA GLU A 329 19.60 -9.20 0.42
C GLU A 329 18.83 -7.89 0.16
N LYS A 330 18.73 -7.46 -1.11
CA LYS A 330 18.01 -6.25 -1.51
C LYS A 330 16.50 -6.35 -1.36
N ALA A 331 15.90 -7.52 -1.58
CA ALA A 331 14.48 -7.76 -1.33
C ALA A 331 14.17 -7.62 0.17
N VAL A 332 14.93 -8.30 1.03
CA VAL A 332 14.70 -8.28 2.49
C VAL A 332 15.01 -6.89 3.11
N SER A 333 16.07 -6.21 2.67
CA SER A 333 16.49 -4.90 3.20
C SER A 333 15.82 -3.68 2.53
N GLY A 334 14.88 -3.92 1.62
CA GLY A 334 14.20 -2.91 0.81
C GLY A 334 13.48 -1.81 1.61
N LYS A 335 12.95 -0.81 0.89
CA LYS A 335 12.10 0.23 1.49
C LYS A 335 10.68 -0.28 1.77
N GLU A 336 10.19 -1.16 0.90
CA GLU A 336 8.83 -1.71 0.89
C GLU A 336 8.64 -2.77 1.97
N SER A 337 9.61 -3.66 2.14
CA SER A 337 9.64 -4.74 3.16
C SER A 337 9.71 -4.25 4.62
N ARG A 338 9.77 -2.95 4.87
CA ARG A 338 9.78 -2.33 6.22
C ARG A 338 8.40 -1.88 6.69
N GLY A 339 7.41 -1.89 5.81
CA GLY A 339 6.05 -1.51 6.16
C GLY A 339 5.25 -2.67 6.75
N PRO A 340 3.92 -2.48 6.88
CA PRO A 340 3.00 -3.54 7.24
C PRO A 340 3.01 -4.66 6.18
N ALA A 341 2.94 -5.91 6.61
CA ALA A 341 2.77 -7.09 5.77
C ALA A 341 1.34 -7.26 5.22
N CYS A 342 0.37 -6.51 5.75
CA CYS A 342 -1.00 -6.42 5.25
C CYS A 342 -1.42 -4.96 5.11
N THR A 343 -1.96 -4.58 3.96
CA THR A 343 -2.26 -3.19 3.62
C THR A 343 -3.61 -3.05 2.91
N PHE A 344 -4.18 -1.84 2.95
CA PHE A 344 -5.28 -1.42 2.09
C PHE A 344 -4.69 -0.82 0.81
N GLU A 345 -5.01 -1.39 -0.34
CA GLU A 345 -4.63 -0.86 -1.66
C GLU A 345 -5.58 0.27 -2.11
N PHE A 346 -5.02 1.43 -2.46
CA PHE A 346 -5.73 2.52 -3.12
C PHE A 346 -5.17 2.73 -4.54
N ASP A 347 -6.03 2.57 -5.54
CA ASP A 347 -5.73 2.52 -6.98
C ASP A 347 -5.53 3.88 -7.67
N GLY A 348 -5.76 5.00 -6.98
CA GLY A 348 -5.72 6.33 -7.58
C GLY A 348 -6.88 6.65 -8.55
N GLU A 349 -7.95 5.85 -8.59
CA GLU A 349 -9.10 6.06 -9.49
C GLU A 349 -10.47 5.81 -8.82
N SER A 350 -10.69 4.64 -8.23
CA SER A 350 -12.02 4.18 -7.79
C SER A 350 -12.08 3.63 -6.35
N SER A 351 -10.97 3.71 -5.63
CA SER A 351 -10.79 3.21 -4.27
C SER A 351 -11.05 4.26 -3.17
N GLY A 352 -11.22 3.76 -1.95
CA GLY A 352 -11.50 4.52 -0.73
C GLY A 352 -12.12 3.63 0.35
N LEU A 353 -11.86 3.93 1.63
CA LEU A 353 -12.64 3.37 2.73
C LEU A 353 -13.73 4.37 3.14
N LEU A 354 -14.93 3.87 3.41
CA LEU A 354 -16.07 4.66 3.86
C LEU A 354 -16.50 4.17 5.26
N GLY A 355 -16.21 4.99 6.27
CA GLY A 355 -16.72 4.79 7.61
C GLY A 355 -18.15 5.30 7.79
N PRO A 356 -18.81 4.94 8.90
CA PRO A 356 -20.18 5.35 9.19
C PRO A 356 -20.29 6.87 9.38
N GLY A 357 -21.48 7.41 9.09
CA GLY A 357 -21.87 8.74 9.54
C GLY A 357 -22.34 8.71 10.99
N GLU A 358 -22.33 9.87 11.66
CA GLU A 358 -22.80 10.04 13.03
C GLU A 358 -23.90 11.11 13.12
N SER A 359 -24.79 10.94 14.10
CA SER A 359 -25.83 11.93 14.46
C SER A 359 -25.28 13.24 15.02
N ARG A 360 -23.99 13.31 15.35
CA ARG A 360 -23.28 14.48 15.88
C ARG A 360 -21.90 14.60 15.24
N TRP A 361 -21.18 15.66 15.60
CA TRP A 361 -19.77 15.84 15.24
C TRP A 361 -18.89 15.25 16.34
N PRO A 362 -18.03 14.24 16.08
CA PRO A 362 -17.25 13.60 17.14
C PRO A 362 -16.08 14.46 17.63
N PHE A 363 -15.45 15.23 16.74
CA PHE A 363 -14.17 15.92 16.98
C PHE A 363 -14.32 17.29 17.69
N THR A 364 -15.09 17.33 18.77
CA THR A 364 -15.37 18.59 19.51
C THR A 364 -14.23 19.03 20.43
N ASN A 365 -13.42 18.09 20.92
CA ASN A 365 -12.30 18.32 21.84
C ASN A 365 -10.93 18.25 21.16
N GLY A 366 -10.91 18.30 19.82
CA GLY A 366 -9.77 17.93 19.00
C GLY A 366 -9.98 16.58 18.34
N TYR A 367 -8.92 16.08 17.69
CA TYR A 367 -8.88 14.74 17.11
C TYR A 367 -7.44 14.28 16.93
N ALA A 368 -7.26 12.99 16.72
CA ALA A 368 -6.05 12.47 16.10
C ALA A 368 -6.40 11.48 14.98
N PHE A 369 -5.48 11.32 14.04
CA PHE A 369 -5.52 10.35 12.96
C PHE A 369 -4.12 9.76 12.84
N SER A 370 -3.99 8.44 12.72
CA SER A 370 -2.69 7.83 12.44
C SER A 370 -2.79 6.57 11.59
N THR A 371 -1.77 6.38 10.75
CA THR A 371 -1.69 5.26 9.82
C THR A 371 -0.27 5.11 9.27
N TRP A 372 0.08 3.89 8.86
CA TRP A 372 1.19 3.66 7.94
C TRP A 372 0.74 3.99 6.52
N ILE A 373 1.61 4.57 5.70
CA ILE A 373 1.31 4.90 4.30
C ILE A 373 2.55 4.76 3.40
N TYR A 374 2.35 4.22 2.20
CA TYR A 374 3.32 4.15 1.10
C TYR A 374 2.67 4.79 -0.12
N ILE A 375 3.14 5.97 -0.53
CA ILE A 375 2.51 6.73 -1.62
C ILE A 375 3.19 6.36 -2.94
N GLU A 376 2.41 5.91 -3.91
CA GLU A 376 2.93 5.56 -5.25
C GLU A 376 3.30 6.81 -6.04
N SER A 377 2.36 7.77 -6.09
CA SER A 377 2.58 9.01 -6.81
C SER A 377 1.70 10.13 -6.27
N PHE A 378 2.32 11.31 -6.16
CA PHE A 378 1.60 12.57 -6.04
C PHE A 378 1.27 13.02 -7.47
N ALA A 379 0.02 12.80 -7.88
CA ALA A 379 -0.45 13.23 -9.20
C ALA A 379 -0.14 14.71 -9.45
N ASP A 380 0.16 15.04 -10.72
CA ASP A 380 0.57 16.37 -11.19
C ASP A 380 1.94 16.85 -10.65
N THR A 381 2.99 16.05 -10.82
CA THR A 381 4.41 16.42 -10.55
C THR A 381 4.84 17.74 -11.19
N LEU A 382 4.24 18.12 -12.32
CA LEU A 382 4.52 19.37 -13.03
C LEU A 382 4.28 20.64 -12.19
N ASN A 383 3.40 20.59 -11.18
CA ASN A 383 3.11 21.71 -10.28
C ASN A 383 3.93 21.68 -8.97
N ALA A 384 4.69 20.60 -8.72
CA ALA A 384 5.41 20.39 -7.47
C ALA A 384 6.48 21.45 -7.18
N ALA A 385 7.19 21.92 -8.21
CA ALA A 385 8.21 22.97 -8.07
C ALA A 385 7.60 24.32 -7.63
N THR A 386 6.44 24.68 -8.18
CA THR A 386 5.71 25.91 -7.83
C THR A 386 5.15 25.84 -6.40
N ALA A 387 4.58 24.69 -6.03
CA ALA A 387 4.13 24.42 -4.67
C ALA A 387 5.29 24.47 -3.65
N ALA A 388 6.41 23.80 -3.96
CA ALA A 388 7.61 23.79 -3.12
C ALA A 388 8.20 25.21 -2.96
N ALA A 389 8.25 26.01 -4.03
CA ALA A 389 8.72 27.39 -3.97
C ALA A 389 7.80 28.28 -3.11
N ALA A 390 6.48 28.13 -3.23
CA ALA A 390 5.51 28.83 -2.40
C ALA A 390 5.60 28.44 -0.91
N ILE A 391 5.80 27.15 -0.62
CA ILE A 391 5.97 26.62 0.74
C ILE A 391 7.31 27.07 1.34
N ALA A 392 8.40 27.05 0.56
CA ALA A 392 9.70 27.58 0.98
C ALA A 392 9.63 29.09 1.28
N ALA A 393 8.92 29.87 0.46
CA ALA A 393 8.66 31.28 0.73
C ALA A 393 7.81 31.50 2.00
N ALA A 394 6.79 30.67 2.23
CA ALA A 394 5.97 30.72 3.45
C ALA A 394 6.74 30.30 4.72
N ALA A 395 7.70 29.39 4.61
CA ALA A 395 8.60 29.00 5.68
C ALA A 395 9.68 30.07 5.98
N ALA A 396 10.19 30.73 4.94
CA ALA A 396 11.14 31.84 5.05
C ALA A 396 10.51 33.13 5.63
N ALA A 397 9.19 33.30 5.50
CA ALA A 397 8.45 34.46 6.01
C ALA A 397 8.40 34.61 7.55
N LYS A 398 9.10 33.75 8.32
CA LYS A 398 9.21 33.78 9.80
C LYS A 398 9.75 35.09 10.42
N SER A 399 10.07 36.12 9.62
CA SER A 399 10.65 37.40 10.07
C SER A 399 9.91 38.67 9.56
N GLY A 400 8.82 38.52 8.79
CA GLY A 400 8.17 39.63 8.07
C GLY A 400 6.74 39.96 8.55
N LYS A 401 6.29 41.20 8.32
CA LYS A 401 4.93 41.69 8.68
C LYS A 401 3.78 41.10 7.83
N SER A 402 4.06 40.16 6.93
CA SER A 402 3.06 39.38 6.19
C SER A 402 2.88 38.02 6.87
N SER A 403 1.65 37.68 7.26
CA SER A 403 1.41 36.42 7.98
C SER A 403 1.63 35.21 7.06
N ALA A 404 2.22 34.14 7.59
CA ALA A 404 2.33 32.86 6.89
C ALA A 404 0.95 32.31 6.45
N MET A 405 -0.12 32.72 7.13
CA MET A 405 -1.51 32.42 6.79
C MET A 405 -1.95 33.04 5.46
N SER A 406 -1.44 34.23 5.09
CA SER A 406 -1.72 34.84 3.78
C SER A 406 -1.05 34.08 2.62
N ALA A 407 0.16 33.56 2.83
CA ALA A 407 0.87 32.76 1.83
C ALA A 407 0.24 31.36 1.67
N ALA A 408 -0.11 30.71 2.79
CA ALA A 408 -0.87 29.45 2.78
C ALA A 408 -2.25 29.62 2.13
N ALA A 409 -2.95 30.74 2.37
CA ALA A 409 -4.21 31.05 1.71
C ALA A 409 -4.05 31.29 0.20
N ALA A 410 -2.95 31.91 -0.24
CA ALA A 410 -2.65 32.07 -1.67
C ALA A 410 -2.35 30.73 -2.35
N ALA A 411 -1.57 29.84 -1.71
CA ALA A 411 -1.36 28.47 -2.17
C ALA A 411 -2.69 27.69 -2.21
N SER A 412 -3.53 27.79 -1.17
CA SER A 412 -4.89 27.21 -1.14
C SER A 412 -5.86 27.82 -2.17
N ALA A 413 -5.62 29.04 -2.65
CA ALA A 413 -6.43 29.69 -3.69
C ALA A 413 -6.03 29.21 -5.09
N LEU A 414 -4.72 29.09 -5.36
CA LEU A 414 -4.18 28.43 -6.56
C LEU A 414 -4.57 26.95 -6.61
N ALA A 415 -4.60 26.28 -5.46
CA ALA A 415 -5.13 24.94 -5.29
C ALA A 415 -6.67 24.85 -5.34
N GLY A 416 -7.37 25.98 -5.31
CA GLY A 416 -8.83 26.07 -5.20
C GLY A 416 -9.57 26.02 -6.53
N GLU A 417 -8.88 26.17 -7.67
CA GLU A 417 -9.46 25.91 -8.98
C GLU A 417 -9.61 24.39 -9.17
N GLY A 418 -10.85 23.95 -9.41
CA GLY A 418 -11.29 22.54 -9.35
C GLY A 418 -10.81 21.63 -10.47
N THR A 419 -9.58 21.85 -10.96
CA THR A 419 -8.92 21.10 -12.05
C THR A 419 -7.79 20.21 -11.52
N ALA A 420 -7.02 20.67 -10.53
CA ALA A 420 -5.86 19.95 -9.99
C ALA A 420 -6.26 18.70 -9.19
N HIS A 421 -5.51 17.61 -9.34
CA HIS A 421 -5.71 16.41 -8.51
C HIS A 421 -5.08 16.61 -7.13
N MET A 422 -5.83 16.32 -6.06
CA MET A 422 -5.34 16.52 -4.67
C MET A 422 -5.68 15.32 -3.79
N PRO A 423 -4.89 14.22 -3.89
CA PRO A 423 -5.14 12.94 -3.23
C PRO A 423 -5.52 13.11 -1.76
N ARG A 424 -6.70 12.61 -1.38
CA ARG A 424 -7.18 12.71 0.01
C ARG A 424 -6.58 11.62 0.88
N LEU A 425 -5.96 12.00 1.99
CA LEU A 425 -5.66 11.09 3.09
C LEU A 425 -6.96 10.75 3.83
N PHE A 426 -7.75 11.78 4.17
CA PHE A 426 -9.12 11.63 4.64
C PHE A 426 -9.98 12.88 4.36
N SER A 427 -11.30 12.68 4.32
CA SER A 427 -12.32 13.73 4.28
C SER A 427 -13.44 13.39 5.26
N PHE A 428 -13.51 14.12 6.37
CA PHE A 428 -14.56 14.01 7.39
C PHE A 428 -15.52 15.19 7.24
N LEU A 429 -16.68 14.96 6.62
CA LEU A 429 -17.58 16.03 6.17
C LEU A 429 -19.02 15.82 6.64
N SER A 430 -19.71 16.91 6.96
CA SER A 430 -21.16 16.97 7.08
C SER A 430 -21.84 17.00 5.69
N ALA A 431 -23.16 16.82 5.65
CA ALA A 431 -23.94 16.83 4.41
C ALA A 431 -23.92 18.18 3.66
N ASP A 432 -23.55 19.27 4.33
CA ASP A 432 -23.35 20.61 3.77
C ASP A 432 -21.87 20.99 3.60
N ASN A 433 -20.98 19.99 3.54
CA ASN A 433 -19.54 20.11 3.30
C ASN A 433 -18.78 20.96 4.35
N GLN A 434 -19.31 21.08 5.56
CA GLN A 434 -18.54 21.56 6.71
C GLN A 434 -17.76 20.37 7.27
N GLY A 435 -16.51 20.56 7.67
CA GLY A 435 -15.68 19.44 8.07
C GLY A 435 -14.19 19.68 7.95
N ILE A 436 -13.44 18.58 7.97
CA ILE A 436 -11.98 18.53 7.90
C ILE A 436 -11.59 17.66 6.70
N GLU A 437 -10.66 18.13 5.89
CA GLU A 437 -9.97 17.31 4.88
C GLU A 437 -8.46 17.36 5.11
N ALA A 438 -7.79 16.21 5.00
CA ALA A 438 -6.34 16.11 4.91
C ALA A 438 -5.97 15.55 3.54
N TYR A 439 -5.06 16.22 2.83
CA TYR A 439 -4.76 15.89 1.44
C TYR A 439 -3.35 16.29 1.02
N PHE A 440 -2.84 15.64 -0.02
CA PHE A 440 -1.56 15.98 -0.62
C PHE A 440 -1.73 17.03 -1.71
N HIS A 441 -0.88 18.06 -1.65
CA HIS A 441 -0.69 19.05 -2.71
C HIS A 441 0.75 18.95 -3.18
N ALA A 442 0.97 18.31 -4.34
CA ALA A 442 2.24 17.67 -4.66
C ALA A 442 2.72 16.82 -3.46
N GLN A 443 4.01 16.88 -3.12
CA GLN A 443 4.63 16.11 -2.03
C GLN A 443 4.36 16.62 -0.60
N PHE A 444 3.46 17.59 -0.39
CA PHE A 444 3.23 18.22 0.91
C PHE A 444 1.82 17.95 1.44
N LEU A 445 1.72 17.64 2.72
CA LEU A 445 0.44 17.40 3.39
C LEU A 445 -0.22 18.72 3.81
N VAL A 446 -1.48 18.87 3.45
CA VAL A 446 -2.32 20.03 3.70
C VAL A 446 -3.54 19.59 4.51
N VAL A 447 -3.90 20.37 5.53
CA VAL A 447 -5.14 20.18 6.29
C VAL A 447 -6.02 21.41 6.13
N GLU A 448 -7.26 21.18 5.73
CA GLU A 448 -8.28 22.19 5.49
C GLU A 448 -9.49 21.93 6.39
N CYS A 449 -10.02 22.99 7.00
CA CYS A 449 -11.26 22.94 7.77
C CYS A 449 -12.23 24.01 7.29
N VAL A 450 -13.49 23.63 7.07
CA VAL A 450 -14.57 24.48 6.55
C VAL A 450 -15.75 24.47 7.51
N SER A 451 -16.31 25.64 7.81
CA SER A 451 -17.49 25.79 8.69
C SER A 451 -18.56 26.66 8.05
N GLY A 452 -19.82 26.49 8.47
CA GLY A 452 -21.05 26.96 7.81
C GLY A 452 -21.24 28.47 7.65
N LYS A 453 -20.26 29.29 8.03
CA LYS A 453 -20.17 30.71 7.64
C LYS A 453 -19.31 30.95 6.39
N GLY A 454 -18.89 29.90 5.69
CA GLY A 454 -17.88 29.97 4.63
C GLY A 454 -16.47 30.27 5.14
N LYS A 455 -16.26 30.22 6.47
CA LYS A 455 -14.93 30.32 7.07
C LYS A 455 -14.14 29.06 6.70
N LYS A 456 -13.00 29.26 6.04
CA LYS A 456 -12.04 28.22 5.65
C LYS A 456 -10.70 28.52 6.33
N ALA A 457 -10.15 27.54 7.03
CA ALA A 457 -8.78 27.55 7.56
C ALA A 457 -7.97 26.47 6.85
N SER A 458 -6.76 26.78 6.40
CA SER A 458 -5.87 25.81 5.77
C SER A 458 -4.45 25.94 6.31
N LEU A 459 -3.80 24.80 6.54
CA LEU A 459 -2.40 24.70 6.94
C LEU A 459 -1.67 23.77 5.97
N HIS A 460 -0.53 24.21 5.46
CA HIS A 460 0.42 23.37 4.73
C HIS A 460 1.55 23.01 5.68
N PHE A 461 1.86 21.72 5.81
CA PHE A 461 3.06 21.26 6.50
C PHE A 461 4.28 21.37 5.59
N THR A 462 5.46 21.48 6.22
CA THR A 462 6.74 21.67 5.53
C THR A 462 7.47 20.38 5.21
N HIS A 463 6.96 19.22 5.67
CA HIS A 463 7.52 17.91 5.32
C HIS A 463 7.25 17.58 3.85
N ALA A 464 8.33 17.33 3.09
CA ALA A 464 8.27 16.83 1.73
C ALA A 464 8.32 15.30 1.74
N PHE A 465 7.17 14.66 1.51
CA PHE A 465 7.05 13.21 1.44
C PHE A 465 7.64 12.69 0.12
N LYS A 466 8.41 11.60 0.17
CA LYS A 466 8.89 10.94 -1.05
C LYS A 466 7.89 9.87 -1.48
N PRO A 467 7.69 9.66 -2.79
CA PRO A 467 6.98 8.49 -3.26
C PRO A 467 7.82 7.23 -2.99
N GLN A 468 7.17 6.07 -3.05
CA GLN A 468 7.78 4.75 -2.99
C GLN A 468 8.62 4.47 -1.73
N CYS A 469 8.17 4.98 -0.58
CA CYS A 469 8.65 4.57 0.74
C CYS A 469 7.56 4.65 1.81
N TRP A 470 7.66 3.78 2.81
CA TRP A 470 6.79 3.79 3.98
C TRP A 470 7.08 4.95 4.92
N TYR A 471 6.02 5.54 5.43
CA TYR A 471 6.01 6.47 6.56
C TYR A 471 4.92 6.06 7.55
N PHE A 472 5.13 6.30 8.84
CA PHE A 472 4.02 6.42 9.79
C PHE A 472 3.64 7.90 9.90
N ILE A 473 2.41 8.25 9.49
CA ILE A 473 1.87 9.60 9.64
C ILE A 473 0.94 9.63 10.85
N GLY A 474 1.19 10.58 11.76
CA GLY A 474 0.23 11.00 12.77
C GLY A 474 -0.18 12.46 12.56
N LEU A 475 -1.48 12.74 12.54
CA LEU A 475 -2.03 14.09 12.60
C LEU A 475 -2.76 14.26 13.93
N GLU A 476 -2.50 15.36 14.64
CA GLU A 476 -3.18 15.67 15.91
C GLU A 476 -3.62 17.13 15.93
N HIS A 477 -4.89 17.36 16.26
CA HIS A 477 -5.45 18.68 16.52
C HIS A 477 -5.74 18.85 18.01
N VAL A 478 -5.01 19.74 18.67
CA VAL A 478 -5.16 20.04 20.10
C VAL A 478 -5.91 21.34 20.29
N CYS A 479 -7.04 21.30 21.01
CA CYS A 479 -7.83 22.47 21.38
C CYS A 479 -7.56 22.85 22.85
N LYS A 480 -6.61 23.76 23.13
CA LYS A 480 -6.37 24.24 24.50
C LYS A 480 -7.43 25.29 24.86
N GLN A 481 -8.39 24.92 25.70
CA GLN A 481 -9.33 25.87 26.29
C GLN A 481 -8.60 26.69 27.38
N GLY A 482 -8.11 27.88 27.01
CA GLY A 482 -7.44 28.77 27.96
C GLY A 482 -8.42 29.35 28.99
N LEU A 483 -7.98 29.42 30.25
CA LEU A 483 -8.74 29.97 31.40
C LEU A 483 -9.22 31.43 31.21
N ILE A 484 -8.66 32.15 30.23
CA ILE A 484 -8.94 33.57 29.94
C ILE A 484 -9.62 33.72 28.55
N GLY A 485 -10.27 32.67 28.05
CA GLY A 485 -11.18 32.75 26.89
C GLY A 485 -10.54 32.86 25.50
N LYS A 486 -9.20 32.92 25.41
CA LYS A 486 -8.48 32.61 24.17
C LYS A 486 -8.24 31.11 24.09
N ALA A 487 -8.91 30.45 23.14
CA ALA A 487 -8.61 29.08 22.79
C ALA A 487 -7.37 29.06 21.88
N GLU A 488 -6.27 28.48 22.36
CA GLU A 488 -5.08 28.25 21.53
C GLU A 488 -5.20 26.85 20.92
N SER A 489 -5.38 26.83 19.60
CA SER A 489 -5.65 25.62 18.82
C SER A 489 -4.43 25.34 17.96
N GLU A 490 -3.86 24.15 18.09
CA GLU A 490 -2.63 23.73 17.43
C GLU A 490 -2.88 22.49 16.59
N LEU A 491 -2.33 22.46 15.38
CA LEU A 491 -2.28 21.27 14.54
C LEU A 491 -0.84 20.78 14.45
N LYS A 492 -0.66 19.47 14.64
CA LYS A 492 0.64 18.80 14.70
C LYS A 492 0.73 17.71 13.64
N LEU A 493 1.92 17.57 13.06
CA LEU A 493 2.32 16.46 12.20
C LEU A 493 3.42 15.65 12.89
N TYR A 494 3.18 14.36 13.00
CA TYR A 494 4.11 13.33 13.45
C TYR A 494 4.55 12.51 12.24
N ILE A 495 5.84 12.26 12.14
CA ILE A 495 6.47 11.40 11.12
C ILE A 495 7.27 10.34 11.88
N ASP A 496 7.02 9.07 11.59
CA ASP A 496 7.71 7.92 12.20
C ASP A 496 7.72 7.99 13.73
N GLY A 497 6.54 8.32 14.28
CA GLY A 497 6.28 8.50 15.72
C GLY A 497 6.79 9.81 16.34
N SER A 498 7.66 10.54 15.64
CA SER A 498 8.29 11.77 16.14
C SER A 498 7.53 13.03 15.74
N LEU A 499 7.36 13.99 16.65
CA LEU A 499 6.76 15.28 16.32
C LEU A 499 7.65 16.07 15.36
N TYR A 500 7.19 16.26 14.12
CA TYR A 500 7.93 16.98 13.08
C TYR A 500 7.62 18.48 13.09
N GLU A 501 6.33 18.85 13.12
CA GLU A 501 5.89 20.24 13.06
C GLU A 501 4.62 20.47 13.88
N SER A 502 4.55 21.59 14.61
CA SER A 502 3.35 22.05 15.33
C SER A 502 3.09 23.51 14.97
N ARG A 503 1.86 23.85 14.61
CA ARG A 503 1.48 25.22 14.24
C ARG A 503 0.11 25.63 14.78
N PRO A 504 -0.06 26.92 15.13
CA PRO A 504 -1.38 27.48 15.41
C PRO A 504 -2.32 27.31 14.20
N PHE A 505 -3.51 26.80 14.45
CA PHE A 505 -4.55 26.54 13.45
C PHE A 505 -5.92 26.90 14.02
N GLU A 506 -6.62 27.88 13.46
CA GLU A 506 -7.99 28.22 13.90
C GLU A 506 -8.94 27.10 13.48
N PHE A 507 -9.27 26.20 14.40
CA PHE A 507 -10.27 25.16 14.15
C PHE A 507 -11.68 25.71 14.39
N PRO A 508 -12.49 25.94 13.35
CA PRO A 508 -13.83 26.47 13.52
C PRO A 508 -14.76 25.40 14.13
N ARG A 509 -15.69 25.83 15.00
CA ARG A 509 -16.71 24.92 15.52
C ARG A 509 -17.61 24.44 14.38
N ILE A 510 -17.74 23.13 14.26
CA ILE A 510 -18.70 22.44 13.38
C ILE A 510 -19.83 21.94 14.27
N SER A 511 -21.06 22.31 13.94
CA SER A 511 -22.28 21.96 14.70
C SER A 511 -23.18 20.97 13.96
N LYS A 512 -22.77 20.55 12.76
CA LYS A 512 -23.53 19.63 11.90
C LYS A 512 -23.10 18.18 12.16
N PRO A 513 -24.02 17.20 12.01
CA PRO A 513 -23.68 15.78 12.06
C PRO A 513 -22.60 15.41 11.04
N LEU A 514 -21.74 14.43 11.36
CA LEU A 514 -20.80 13.84 10.40
C LEU A 514 -21.59 12.97 9.42
N ALA A 515 -21.59 13.31 8.13
CA ALA A 515 -22.32 12.56 7.10
C ALA A 515 -21.42 11.60 6.32
N PHE A 516 -20.16 11.95 6.15
CA PHE A 516 -19.19 11.20 5.37
C PHE A 516 -17.86 11.10 6.13
N CYS A 517 -17.42 9.86 6.39
CA CYS A 517 -16.09 9.55 6.89
C CYS A 517 -15.33 8.82 5.78
N CYS A 518 -14.63 9.55 4.91
CA CYS A 518 -13.88 8.95 3.79
C CYS A 518 -12.38 8.92 4.11
N ILE A 519 -11.71 7.82 3.78
CA ILE A 519 -10.25 7.64 3.89
C ILE A 519 -9.74 7.26 2.49
N GLY A 520 -8.60 7.82 2.08
CA GLY A 520 -8.04 7.62 0.74
C GLY A 520 -8.84 8.25 -0.41
N THR A 521 -9.93 8.98 -0.14
CA THR A 521 -10.79 9.62 -1.16
C THR A 521 -11.68 10.71 -0.53
N ASN A 522 -12.30 11.57 -1.35
CA ASN A 522 -13.40 12.45 -0.92
C ASN A 522 -14.77 11.85 -1.28
N PRO A 523 -15.88 12.29 -0.65
CA PRO A 523 -17.21 11.77 -0.97
C PRO A 523 -17.55 11.91 -2.46
N PRO A 524 -18.09 10.86 -3.10
CA PRO A 524 -18.39 10.88 -4.52
C PRO A 524 -19.52 11.87 -4.84
N PRO A 525 -19.52 12.50 -6.03
CA PRO A 525 -20.50 13.52 -6.42
C PRO A 525 -21.96 13.06 -6.32
N THR A 526 -22.20 11.76 -6.48
CA THR A 526 -23.52 11.11 -6.42
C THR A 526 -24.11 11.07 -5.01
N MET A 527 -23.29 10.86 -3.97
CA MET A 527 -23.77 10.81 -2.58
C MET A 527 -23.90 12.20 -1.96
N ALA A 528 -23.12 13.18 -2.43
CA ALA A 528 -22.98 14.46 -1.76
C ALA A 528 -24.05 15.53 -2.10
N GLY A 529 -25.11 15.18 -2.85
CA GLY A 529 -26.38 15.94 -3.04
C GLY A 529 -26.35 17.32 -3.72
N LEU A 530 -25.33 18.12 -3.44
CA LEU A 530 -25.06 19.48 -3.92
C LEU A 530 -23.77 19.57 -4.76
N GLN A 531 -22.91 18.54 -4.76
CA GLN A 531 -21.55 18.62 -5.31
C GLN A 531 -21.43 18.37 -6.84
N ARG A 532 -22.17 19.11 -7.67
CA ARG A 532 -22.05 19.03 -9.14
C ARG A 532 -20.72 19.59 -9.72
N ARG A 533 -19.69 19.86 -8.90
CA ARG A 533 -18.46 20.58 -9.31
C ARG A 533 -17.15 20.16 -8.64
N ARG A 534 -17.10 19.15 -7.75
CA ARG A 534 -15.84 18.64 -7.20
C ARG A 534 -15.42 17.36 -7.92
N ARG A 535 -14.17 17.32 -8.38
CA ARG A 535 -13.49 16.11 -8.86
C ARG A 535 -13.32 15.13 -7.69
N GLN A 536 -13.40 13.83 -7.96
CA GLN A 536 -12.96 12.82 -7.00
C GLN A 536 -11.43 12.75 -7.04
N CYS A 537 -10.80 12.83 -5.88
CA CYS A 537 -9.35 12.85 -5.70
C CYS A 537 -8.93 11.63 -4.85
N PRO A 538 -9.08 10.41 -5.38
CA PRO A 538 -8.60 9.19 -4.73
C PRO A 538 -7.08 9.23 -4.56
N LEU A 539 -6.62 8.47 -3.58
CA LEU A 539 -5.21 8.27 -3.27
C LEU A 539 -4.64 7.13 -4.12
N PHE A 540 -3.40 7.28 -4.60
CA PHE A 540 -2.64 6.15 -5.13
C PHE A 540 -1.55 5.80 -4.11
N ALA A 541 -1.85 4.82 -3.26
CA ALA A 541 -1.02 4.43 -2.13
C ALA A 541 -1.41 3.06 -1.59
N GLU A 542 -0.56 2.50 -0.75
CA GLU A 542 -0.97 1.52 0.25
C GLU A 542 -1.06 2.19 1.62
N MET A 543 -1.97 1.72 2.48
CA MET A 543 -2.07 2.14 3.87
C MET A 543 -2.14 0.94 4.82
N GLY A 544 -1.50 1.04 5.99
CA GLY A 544 -1.66 0.06 7.06
C GLY A 544 -2.98 0.27 7.83
N PRO A 545 -3.06 -0.16 9.10
CA PRO A 545 -4.20 0.10 9.94
C PRO A 545 -4.47 1.61 10.06
N VAL A 546 -5.74 2.00 10.04
CA VAL A 546 -6.19 3.39 10.10
C VAL A 546 -6.88 3.62 11.44
N TYR A 547 -6.26 4.44 12.28
CA TYR A 547 -6.79 4.83 13.58
C TYR A 547 -7.35 6.25 13.51
N ILE A 548 -8.59 6.42 13.97
CA ILE A 548 -9.25 7.72 14.11
C ILE A 548 -9.64 7.90 15.58
N PHE A 549 -9.25 9.03 16.17
CA PHE A 549 -9.46 9.34 17.59
C PHE A 549 -10.34 10.58 17.75
N LYS A 550 -11.23 10.56 18.75
CA LYS A 550 -12.11 11.71 19.09
C LYS A 550 -11.42 12.80 19.93
N GLU A 551 -10.14 12.61 20.24
CA GLU A 551 -9.31 13.48 21.06
C GLU A 551 -7.82 13.30 20.72
N PRO A 552 -6.95 14.27 21.09
CA PRO A 552 -5.50 14.12 21.08
C PRO A 552 -5.01 12.91 21.89
N ILE A 553 -3.94 12.24 21.44
CA ILE A 553 -3.32 11.11 22.17
C ILE A 553 -1.91 11.43 22.68
N GLY A 554 -1.28 12.50 22.19
CA GLY A 554 0.03 12.97 22.61
C GLY A 554 1.21 12.26 21.94
N PRO A 555 2.43 12.81 22.13
CA PRO A 555 3.64 12.34 21.44
C PRO A 555 4.06 10.93 21.86
N GLU A 556 3.89 10.54 23.13
CA GLU A 556 4.30 9.22 23.64
C GLU A 556 3.49 8.10 22.99
N ARG A 557 2.17 8.26 22.90
CA ARG A 557 1.29 7.27 22.27
C ARG A 557 1.50 7.20 20.76
N MET A 558 1.71 8.34 20.10
CA MET A 558 2.09 8.37 18.68
C MET A 558 3.43 7.65 18.42
N ALA A 559 4.44 7.83 19.28
CA ALA A 559 5.71 7.12 19.17
C ALA A 559 5.54 5.60 19.35
N ARG A 560 4.75 5.17 20.35
CA ARG A 560 4.47 3.74 20.61
C ARG A 560 3.63 3.10 19.50
N MET A 561 2.70 3.83 18.88
CA MET A 561 1.95 3.37 17.71
C MET A 561 2.84 3.19 16.48
N ALA A 562 3.80 4.08 16.26
CA ALA A 562 4.79 3.91 15.20
C ALA A 562 5.70 2.70 15.47
N SER A 563 6.23 2.54 16.70
CA SER A 563 7.12 1.42 17.03
C SER A 563 6.42 0.04 17.05
N ARG A 564 5.09 -0.01 17.20
CA ARG A 564 4.28 -1.23 17.12
C ARG A 564 4.27 -1.86 15.71
N GLY A 565 4.54 -1.08 14.66
CA GLY A 565 4.33 -1.52 13.28
C GLY A 565 2.85 -1.51 12.87
N GLY A 566 2.53 -2.11 11.72
CA GLY A 566 1.17 -2.15 11.16
C GLY A 566 0.47 -3.51 11.21
N ASP A 567 1.14 -4.56 11.70
CA ASP A 567 0.63 -5.95 11.62
C ASP A 567 -0.06 -6.42 12.89
N MET A 568 0.18 -5.71 14.00
CA MET A 568 -0.33 -6.05 15.32
C MET A 568 -1.80 -5.65 15.47
N LEU A 569 -2.68 -6.62 15.26
CA LEU A 569 -4.10 -6.53 15.60
C LEU A 569 -4.34 -5.99 17.03
N PRO A 570 -5.44 -5.24 17.27
CA PRO A 570 -5.78 -4.70 18.58
C PRO A 570 -6.28 -5.79 19.54
N SER A 571 -6.07 -5.64 20.85
CA SER A 571 -6.58 -6.55 21.87
C SER A 571 -8.09 -6.44 22.14
N PHE A 572 -8.84 -5.69 21.34
CA PHE A 572 -10.25 -5.36 21.55
C PHE A 572 -11.08 -5.39 20.26
N GLY A 573 -12.41 -5.37 20.41
CA GLY A 573 -13.36 -5.32 19.30
C GLY A 573 -13.24 -6.52 18.36
N ASN A 574 -13.62 -6.32 17.09
CA ASN A 574 -13.50 -7.33 16.04
C ASN A 574 -12.06 -7.73 15.69
N GLY A 575 -11.06 -6.98 16.19
CA GLY A 575 -9.65 -7.26 16.00
C GLY A 575 -9.03 -8.12 17.10
N ALA A 576 -9.76 -8.46 18.17
CA ALA A 576 -9.28 -9.22 19.32
C ALA A 576 -8.87 -10.66 18.96
N GLY A 577 -7.70 -10.80 18.35
CA GLY A 577 -7.05 -12.07 18.09
C GLY A 577 -6.60 -12.74 19.39
N LEU A 578 -6.32 -14.05 19.31
CA LEU A 578 -5.61 -14.72 20.40
C LEU A 578 -4.27 -14.01 20.63
N PRO A 579 -3.86 -13.76 21.88
CA PRO A 579 -2.52 -13.27 22.15
C PRO A 579 -1.52 -14.25 21.53
N TRP A 580 -0.55 -13.73 20.79
CA TRP A 580 0.47 -14.51 20.12
C TRP A 580 1.05 -15.53 21.10
N LEU A 581 1.05 -16.82 20.74
CA LEU A 581 1.77 -17.84 21.49
C LEU A 581 3.25 -17.49 21.40
N ALA A 582 3.76 -16.84 22.44
CA ALA A 582 5.08 -16.26 22.43
C ALA A 582 6.13 -17.35 22.23
N THR A 583 6.81 -17.29 21.08
CA THR A 583 7.88 -18.24 20.72
C THR A 583 9.20 -17.89 21.42
N ASN A 584 9.30 -16.71 22.03
CA ASN A 584 10.41 -16.22 22.84
C ASN A 584 9.98 -14.98 23.66
N ASP A 585 10.79 -14.62 24.67
CA ASP A 585 10.57 -13.49 25.58
C ASP A 585 10.41 -12.14 24.86
N HIS A 586 11.05 -11.94 23.70
CA HIS A 586 10.96 -10.69 22.95
C HIS A 586 9.56 -10.53 22.32
N VAL A 587 9.02 -11.60 21.73
CA VAL A 587 7.63 -11.62 21.22
C VAL A 587 6.63 -11.44 22.36
N GLN A 588 6.85 -12.07 23.53
CA GLN A 588 6.01 -11.86 24.71
C GLN A 588 5.98 -10.39 25.12
N LYS A 589 7.17 -9.78 25.28
CA LYS A 589 7.29 -8.38 25.70
C LYS A 589 6.61 -7.42 24.70
N MET A 590 6.75 -7.65 23.38
CA MET A 590 6.06 -6.84 22.38
C MET A 590 4.53 -6.97 22.47
N ALA A 591 4.02 -8.18 22.73
CA ALA A 591 2.59 -8.41 22.92
C ALA A 591 2.06 -7.71 24.20
N GLU A 592 2.82 -7.74 25.30
CA GLU A 592 2.50 -7.03 26.54
C GLU A 592 2.50 -5.49 26.33
N GLU A 593 3.55 -4.93 25.72
CA GLU A 593 3.65 -3.50 25.40
C GLU A 593 2.53 -3.02 24.46
N SER A 594 2.14 -3.87 23.50
CA SER A 594 1.00 -3.65 22.59
C SER A 594 -0.34 -3.67 23.34
N SER A 595 -0.54 -4.64 24.24
CA SER A 595 -1.78 -4.74 25.04
C SER A 595 -1.92 -3.57 26.02
N LEU A 596 -0.81 -3.07 26.58
CA LEU A 596 -0.80 -1.87 27.41
C LEU A 596 -1.15 -0.63 26.59
N LEU A 597 -0.58 -0.49 25.39
CA LEU A 597 -0.92 0.61 24.48
C LEU A 597 -2.41 0.59 24.12
N ASP A 598 -2.96 -0.58 23.78
CA ASP A 598 -4.37 -0.79 23.46
C ASP A 598 -5.29 -0.37 24.61
N ALA A 599 -4.94 -0.71 25.86
CA ALA A 599 -5.68 -0.27 27.05
C ALA A 599 -5.64 1.27 27.24
N GLU A 600 -4.53 1.92 26.93
CA GLU A 600 -4.38 3.38 27.03
C GLU A 600 -5.11 4.16 25.93
N ILE A 601 -5.14 3.63 24.69
CA ILE A 601 -5.75 4.31 23.54
C ILE A 601 -7.22 3.95 23.33
N GLY A 602 -7.68 2.78 23.79
CA GLY A 602 -9.01 2.24 23.49
C GLY A 602 -10.16 3.19 23.85
N GLY A 603 -10.05 3.90 24.98
CA GLY A 603 -11.02 4.91 25.40
C GLY A 603 -11.09 6.13 24.48
N CYS A 604 -10.03 6.43 23.73
CA CYS A 604 -9.88 7.60 22.84
C CYS A 604 -10.27 7.31 21.38
N ILE A 605 -10.26 6.04 20.97
CA ILE A 605 -10.59 5.63 19.60
C ILE A 605 -12.05 5.97 19.27
N HIS A 606 -12.26 6.45 18.05
CA HIS A 606 -13.55 6.62 17.39
C HIS A 606 -13.80 5.49 16.39
N LEU A 607 -12.83 5.20 15.50
CA LEU A 607 -12.87 4.12 14.51
C LEU A 607 -11.47 3.53 14.34
N LEU A 608 -11.41 2.22 14.08
CA LEU A 608 -10.18 1.50 13.72
C LEU A 608 -10.46 0.50 12.60
N TYR A 609 -9.85 0.71 11.43
CA TYR A 609 -9.86 -0.26 10.33
C TYR A 609 -8.50 -0.95 10.23
N HIS A 610 -8.48 -2.28 10.24
CA HIS A 610 -7.26 -3.07 10.14
C HIS A 610 -7.29 -3.92 8.86
N PRO A 611 -6.25 -3.89 8.00
CA PRO A 611 -6.27 -4.58 6.70
C PRO A 611 -6.43 -6.09 6.83
N CYS A 612 -5.85 -6.73 7.86
CA CYS A 612 -6.09 -8.15 8.17
C CYS A 612 -7.55 -8.54 8.45
N LEU A 613 -8.46 -7.58 8.66
CA LEU A 613 -9.89 -7.81 8.86
C LEU A 613 -10.73 -7.52 7.60
N LEU A 614 -10.09 -7.12 6.49
CA LEU A 614 -10.75 -6.88 5.22
C LEU A 614 -11.22 -8.21 4.60
N SER A 615 -12.54 -8.34 4.42
CA SER A 615 -13.17 -9.44 3.70
C SER A 615 -13.85 -8.93 2.44
N GLY A 616 -13.20 -9.14 1.29
CA GLY A 616 -13.67 -8.65 -0.01
C GLY A 616 -13.71 -7.11 -0.08
N ARG A 617 -14.89 -6.53 0.13
CA ARG A 617 -15.11 -5.06 0.15
C ARG A 617 -15.57 -4.53 1.51
N PHE A 618 -15.59 -5.37 2.54
CA PHE A 618 -16.05 -5.01 3.88
C PHE A 618 -14.90 -5.16 4.89
N CYS A 619 -14.63 -4.10 5.65
CA CYS A 619 -13.72 -4.13 6.79
C CYS A 619 -14.53 -3.70 8.03
N PRO A 620 -14.65 -4.54 9.07
CA PRO A 620 -15.36 -4.18 10.29
C PRO A 620 -14.58 -3.10 11.05
N ASP A 621 -15.30 -2.24 11.77
CA ASP A 621 -14.67 -1.41 12.80
C ASP A 621 -14.17 -2.31 13.94
N ALA A 622 -12.88 -2.21 14.25
CA ALA A 622 -12.24 -2.91 15.34
C ALA A 622 -12.14 -2.06 16.61
N SER A 623 -12.72 -0.85 16.66
CA SER A 623 -12.73 -0.03 17.88
C SER A 623 -13.47 -0.73 19.04
N PRO A 624 -13.20 -0.39 20.30
CA PRO A 624 -13.94 -0.94 21.44
C PRO A 624 -15.43 -0.56 21.43
N SER A 625 -15.81 0.50 20.71
CA SER A 625 -17.19 0.95 20.57
C SER A 625 -17.91 0.30 19.37
N GLY A 626 -17.16 -0.20 18.39
CA GLY A 626 -17.66 -0.87 17.17
C GLY A 626 -18.28 -2.24 17.41
N ALA A 627 -18.14 -2.80 18.61
CA ALA A 627 -18.83 -4.03 19.02
C ALA A 627 -20.35 -3.84 19.30
N ALA A 628 -20.89 -2.65 19.05
CA ALA A 628 -22.31 -2.32 19.21
C ALA A 628 -22.98 -1.98 17.86
N GLY A 629 -23.32 -3.02 17.10
CA GLY A 629 -24.13 -2.96 15.88
C GLY A 629 -24.63 -4.34 15.49
N GLU A 630 -25.92 -4.60 15.75
CA GLU A 630 -26.66 -5.81 15.36
C GLU A 630 -26.87 -5.90 13.83
#